data_AF-A0A9X1DCK6-F1
#
_entry.id   AF-A0A9X1DCK6-F1
#
_cell.length_a   1.000
_cell.length_b   1.000
_cell.length_c   1.000
_cell.angle_alpha   90.00
_cell.angle_beta   90.00
_cell.angle_gamma   90.00
#
_symmetry.space_group_name_H-M   'P 1'
#
loop_
_entity.id
_entity.type
_entity.pdbx_description
1 polymer ?
#
loop_
_entity_poly.entity_id
_entity_poly.type
_entity_poly.pdbx_seq_one_letter_code
_entity_poly.pdbx_strand_id
1 'polypeptide(L)'
;MDVHGWLGADAASAPAVDALDDDALLAELGMDEPAFTDITQLRNVRSNVERQAAEDIATAKRCEDFATFKPLFDQVQADLEAGVRTTIPFVKDAGFSKAAILAGEFFIVSGQIAYVAEVGDPMKAPNGEADARLRVIYSNGTESDLLLRSLQRALYKDEGGRRISEPTAGPLFEAVATDPKMDEPEHLPTGLLYVLRSRSTHPNIAANRDLIHKIGITGGTVEARIAGAANDPTYLLADVEVAATYKLFDVNRPKLERLIHSVLSAVRFDTAIPDRFGTPVRPREWFMVPLPIIDEIVERIGDGSIVGMRYDPTTASLTHS
;
A
#
# COMPACT_ATOMS: atom_id res chain seq x y z
N MET A 1 1.43 50.07 -56.81
CA MET A 1 1.85 48.74 -57.26
C MET A 1 1.40 47.76 -56.20
N ASP A 2 0.64 46.74 -56.58
CA ASP A 2 0.23 45.64 -55.71
C ASP A 2 1.47 44.79 -55.42
N VAL A 3 1.94 44.83 -54.17
CA VAL A 3 3.20 44.22 -53.74
C VAL A 3 3.03 42.73 -53.44
N HIS A 4 1.78 42.22 -53.42
CA HIS A 4 1.48 40.84 -53.11
C HIS A 4 0.89 40.04 -54.28
N GLY A 5 0.51 40.72 -55.38
CA GLY A 5 0.09 40.04 -56.62
C GLY A 5 -1.26 39.34 -56.49
N TRP A 6 -2.19 39.91 -55.72
CA TRP A 6 -3.53 39.31 -55.51
C TRP A 6 -4.55 39.77 -56.56
N LEU A 7 -4.21 40.77 -57.37
CA LEU A 7 -5.03 41.23 -58.49
C LEU A 7 -4.46 40.81 -59.86
N GLY A 8 -3.84 39.64 -59.93
CA GLY A 8 -3.59 38.92 -61.17
C GLY A 8 -4.71 37.92 -61.41
N ALA A 9 -5.67 38.26 -62.26
CA ALA A 9 -6.63 37.29 -62.79
C ALA A 9 -5.89 36.34 -63.76
N ASP A 10 -5.14 35.39 -63.22
CA ASP A 10 -4.82 34.17 -63.95
C ASP A 10 -5.99 33.22 -63.73
N ALA A 11 -6.78 33.08 -64.79
CA ALA A 11 -7.74 32.02 -64.95
C ALA A 11 -6.99 30.67 -64.97
N ALA A 12 -6.64 30.17 -63.79
CA ALA A 12 -6.39 28.75 -63.60
C ALA A 12 -7.74 28.06 -63.76
N SER A 13 -7.91 27.41 -64.91
CA SER A 13 -9.01 26.50 -65.24
C SER A 13 -9.41 25.70 -64.00
N ALA A 14 -10.60 25.99 -63.44
CA ALA A 14 -11.25 25.06 -62.54
C ALA A 14 -11.39 23.73 -63.29
N PRO A 15 -10.88 22.60 -62.78
CA PRO A 15 -11.31 21.32 -63.31
C PRO A 15 -12.83 21.23 -63.09
N ALA A 16 -13.53 20.66 -64.05
CA ALA A 16 -14.97 20.50 -63.99
C ALA A 16 -15.33 19.66 -62.75
N VAL A 17 -15.83 20.31 -61.70
CA VAL A 17 -16.30 19.68 -60.45
C VAL A 17 -17.42 18.67 -60.68
N ASP A 18 -18.10 18.71 -61.84
CA ASP A 18 -19.12 17.73 -62.25
C ASP A 18 -18.55 16.38 -62.74
N ALA A 19 -17.22 16.21 -62.77
CA ALA A 19 -16.57 14.97 -63.22
C ALA A 19 -15.72 14.27 -62.15
N LEU A 20 -15.76 14.74 -60.89
CA LEU A 20 -15.08 14.12 -59.76
C LEU A 20 -16.10 13.23 -59.03
N ASP A 21 -15.70 11.99 -58.73
CA ASP A 21 -16.49 11.12 -57.86
C ASP A 21 -16.39 11.57 -56.40
N ASP A 22 -17.32 11.09 -55.56
CA ASP A 22 -17.40 11.48 -54.15
C ASP A 22 -16.09 11.18 -53.38
N ASP A 23 -15.34 10.15 -53.81
CA ASP A 23 -14.06 9.75 -53.23
C ASP A 23 -12.94 10.75 -53.60
N ALA A 24 -12.90 11.25 -54.84
CA ALA A 24 -11.93 12.26 -55.27
C ALA A 24 -12.16 13.63 -54.61
N LEU A 25 -13.42 13.99 -54.35
CA LEU A 25 -13.76 15.20 -53.57
C LEU A 25 -13.33 15.09 -52.10
N LEU A 26 -13.42 13.89 -51.51
CA LEU A 26 -13.00 13.59 -50.14
C LEU A 26 -11.48 13.73 -49.95
N ALA A 27 -10.70 13.30 -50.94
CA ALA A 27 -9.25 13.41 -50.94
C ALA A 27 -8.78 14.88 -51.02
N GLU A 28 -9.47 15.73 -51.78
CA GLU A 28 -9.15 17.16 -51.92
C GLU A 28 -9.46 17.96 -50.64
N LEU A 29 -10.42 17.49 -49.84
CA LEU A 29 -10.76 18.00 -48.50
C LEU A 29 -9.81 17.51 -47.39
N GLY A 30 -8.83 16.65 -47.70
CA GLY A 30 -7.86 16.14 -46.74
C GLY A 30 -8.45 15.18 -45.71
N MET A 31 -9.53 14.48 -46.06
CA MET A 31 -10.25 13.54 -45.18
C MET A 31 -9.82 12.08 -45.35
N ASP A 32 -8.67 11.82 -46.00
CA ASP A 32 -8.03 10.50 -46.02
C ASP A 32 -7.14 10.30 -44.79
N GLU A 33 -7.75 10.23 -43.60
CA GLU A 33 -7.33 9.35 -42.51
C GLU A 33 -8.52 9.16 -41.55
N PRO A 34 -8.77 7.94 -41.04
CA PRO A 34 -9.72 7.75 -39.96
C PRO A 34 -9.11 8.37 -38.70
N ALA A 35 -9.35 9.66 -38.49
CA ALA A 35 -9.06 10.33 -37.24
C ALA A 35 -9.98 9.77 -36.14
N PHE A 36 -9.66 8.60 -35.61
CA PHE A 36 -10.07 8.16 -34.28
C PHE A 36 -9.30 8.97 -33.22
N THR A 37 -9.44 10.30 -33.28
CA THR A 37 -9.26 11.17 -32.13
C THR A 37 -10.64 11.65 -31.78
N ASP A 38 -11.32 10.81 -31.03
CA ASP A 38 -12.58 11.08 -30.34
C ASP A 38 -12.49 12.48 -29.70
N ILE A 39 -13.28 13.42 -30.21
CA ILE A 39 -13.28 14.85 -29.79
C ILE A 39 -13.61 14.98 -28.29
N THR A 40 -14.11 13.91 -27.66
CA THR A 40 -14.34 13.82 -26.22
C THR A 40 -13.06 13.58 -25.39
N GLN A 41 -11.92 13.25 -26.00
CA GLN A 41 -10.64 13.04 -25.31
C GLN A 41 -9.78 14.31 -25.31
N LEU A 42 -9.90 15.10 -24.24
CA LEU A 42 -9.03 16.24 -23.96
C LEU A 42 -7.59 15.77 -23.64
N ARG A 43 -6.72 15.68 -24.65
CA ARG A 43 -5.31 15.25 -24.50
C ARG A 43 -4.37 16.30 -23.90
N ASN A 44 -4.68 17.59 -24.07
CA ASN A 44 -3.80 18.71 -23.69
C ASN A 44 -4.26 19.46 -22.43
N VAL A 45 -5.29 18.98 -21.74
CA VAL A 45 -5.83 19.63 -20.54
C VAL A 45 -5.77 18.66 -19.38
N ARG A 46 -5.11 19.07 -18.28
CA ARG A 46 -5.14 18.31 -17.02
C ARG A 46 -6.60 18.02 -16.65
N SER A 47 -6.90 16.78 -16.29
CA SER A 47 -8.26 16.38 -15.93
C SER A 47 -8.76 17.21 -14.74
N ASN A 48 -10.08 17.43 -14.63
CA ASN A 48 -10.67 18.27 -13.57
C ASN A 48 -10.25 17.78 -12.16
N VAL A 49 -10.12 16.45 -12.00
CA VAL A 49 -9.64 15.81 -10.77
C VAL A 49 -8.19 16.17 -10.46
N GLU A 50 -7.34 16.29 -11.48
CA GLU A 50 -5.94 16.69 -11.31
C GLU A 50 -5.77 18.18 -11.04
N ARG A 51 -6.67 19.03 -11.56
CA ARG A 51 -6.72 20.45 -11.21
C ARG A 51 -7.09 20.61 -9.74
N GLN A 52 -8.17 19.97 -9.28
CA GLN A 52 -8.60 20.07 -7.89
C GLN A 52 -7.53 19.55 -6.91
N ALA A 53 -6.91 18.40 -7.18
CA ALA A 53 -5.86 17.86 -6.32
C ALA A 53 -4.61 18.76 -6.27
N ALA A 54 -4.23 19.38 -7.39
CA ALA A 54 -3.12 20.33 -7.43
C ALA A 54 -3.47 21.67 -6.76
N GLU A 55 -4.72 22.13 -6.90
CA GLU A 55 -5.23 23.36 -6.26
C GLU A 55 -5.37 23.21 -4.74
N ASP A 56 -5.78 22.03 -4.24
CA ASP A 56 -5.88 21.72 -2.81
C ASP A 56 -4.49 21.70 -2.13
N ILE A 57 -3.44 21.24 -2.84
CA ILE A 57 -2.05 21.28 -2.35
C ILE A 57 -1.48 22.71 -2.43
N ALA A 58 -1.90 23.50 -3.42
CA ALA A 58 -1.41 24.86 -3.64
C ALA A 58 -1.96 25.91 -2.65
N THR A 59 -2.89 25.54 -1.76
CA THR A 59 -3.43 26.43 -0.72
C THR A 59 -2.62 26.37 0.58
N ALA A 60 -1.29 26.28 0.48
CA ALA A 60 -0.41 26.31 1.64
C ALA A 60 -0.34 27.73 2.22
N LYS A 61 -0.81 27.89 3.46
CA LYS A 61 -0.75 29.14 4.23
C LYS A 61 0.50 29.17 5.09
N ARG A 62 0.92 30.33 5.55
CA ARG A 62 2.02 30.44 6.52
C ARG A 62 1.57 29.86 7.87
N CYS A 63 2.38 28.97 8.44
CA CYS A 63 2.14 28.40 9.76
C CYS A 63 2.63 29.38 10.85
N GLU A 64 1.72 29.88 11.68
CA GLU A 64 2.05 30.87 12.71
C GLU A 64 2.79 30.27 13.92
N ASP A 65 2.44 29.04 14.28
CA ASP A 65 2.99 28.24 15.38
C ASP A 65 4.12 27.30 14.93
N PHE A 66 4.72 27.55 13.75
CA PHE A 66 5.80 26.71 13.21
C PHE A 66 6.99 26.55 14.16
N ALA A 67 7.25 27.54 15.03
CA ALA A 67 8.30 27.46 16.04
C ALA A 67 8.15 26.23 16.97
N THR A 68 6.91 25.76 17.20
CA THR A 68 6.62 24.56 18.01
C THR A 68 6.96 23.28 17.27
N PHE A 69 6.82 23.27 15.94
CA PHE A 69 7.02 22.09 15.10
C PHE A 69 8.43 22.00 14.51
N LYS A 70 9.15 23.12 14.40
CA LYS A 70 10.52 23.16 13.88
C LYS A 70 11.46 22.14 14.54
N PRO A 71 11.47 21.97 15.88
CA PRO A 71 12.32 20.97 16.52
C PRO A 71 12.01 19.53 16.07
N LEU A 72 10.75 19.23 15.73
CA LEU A 72 10.36 17.91 15.25
C LEU A 72 10.95 17.64 13.86
N PHE A 73 10.91 18.63 12.96
CA PHE A 73 11.53 18.50 11.63
C PHE A 73 13.05 18.37 11.73
N ASP A 74 13.69 19.18 12.58
CA ASP A 74 15.14 19.11 12.82
C ASP A 74 15.53 17.71 13.35
N GLN A 75 14.74 17.15 14.28
CA GLN A 75 14.97 15.80 14.82
C GLN A 75 14.77 14.71 13.76
N VAL A 76 13.70 14.78 12.97
CA VAL A 76 13.45 13.81 11.90
C VAL A 76 14.57 13.83 10.86
N GLN A 77 15.07 15.01 10.51
CA GLN A 77 16.19 15.12 9.59
C GLN A 77 17.46 14.48 10.18
N ALA A 78 17.78 14.77 11.45
CA ALA A 78 18.90 14.14 12.14
C ALA A 78 18.74 12.62 12.25
N ASP A 79 17.53 12.12 12.53
CA ASP A 79 17.23 10.69 12.62
C ASP A 79 17.37 9.99 11.26
N LEU A 80 17.00 10.64 10.16
CA LEU A 80 17.18 10.13 8.80
C LEU A 80 18.66 10.08 8.41
N GLU A 81 19.43 11.12 8.75
CA GLU A 81 20.89 11.16 8.53
C GLU A 81 21.63 10.11 9.36
N ALA A 82 21.18 9.87 10.59
CA ALA A 82 21.71 8.84 11.49
C ALA A 82 21.22 7.41 11.16
N GLY A 83 20.25 7.25 10.25
CA GLY A 83 19.64 5.96 9.91
C GLY A 83 18.74 5.36 10.99
N VAL A 84 18.35 6.15 12.00
CA VAL A 84 17.40 5.75 13.06
C VAL A 84 15.98 5.66 12.50
N ARG A 85 15.64 6.56 11.58
CA ARG A 85 14.41 6.52 10.78
C ARG A 85 14.75 6.15 9.34
N THR A 86 13.82 5.51 8.66
CA THR A 86 13.95 5.14 7.25
C THR A 86 12.76 5.65 6.45
N THR A 87 12.98 5.93 5.16
CA THR A 87 11.93 6.36 4.24
C THR A 87 11.42 5.19 3.42
N ILE A 88 10.11 4.95 3.44
CA ILE A 88 9.47 3.84 2.74
C ILE A 88 8.63 4.42 1.59
N PRO A 89 8.76 3.93 0.35
CA PRO A 89 7.90 4.34 -0.77
C PRO A 89 6.41 4.22 -0.42
N PHE A 90 5.63 5.25 -0.71
CA PHE A 90 4.19 5.25 -0.52
C PHE A 90 3.51 4.66 -1.77
N VAL A 91 3.51 3.34 -1.87
CA VAL A 91 3.01 2.61 -3.06
C VAL A 91 1.48 2.51 -3.01
N LYS A 92 0.84 2.63 -4.17
CA LYS A 92 -0.61 2.46 -4.36
C LYS A 92 -0.98 0.99 -4.15
N ASP A 93 -1.16 0.65 -2.90
CA ASP A 93 -1.36 -0.69 -2.43
C ASP A 93 -2.68 -1.27 -2.99
N ALA A 94 -2.63 -2.52 -3.43
CA ALA A 94 -3.60 -3.16 -4.32
C ALA A 94 -4.90 -3.53 -3.59
N GLY A 95 -5.65 -2.54 -3.11
CA GLY A 95 -6.83 -2.78 -2.26
C GLY A 95 -6.47 -3.19 -0.82
N PHE A 96 -5.18 -3.36 -0.55
CA PHE A 96 -4.60 -3.34 0.79
C PHE A 96 -4.32 -1.88 1.16
N SER A 97 -4.55 -1.56 2.43
CA SER A 97 -4.42 -0.24 3.04
C SER A 97 -4.81 1.00 2.19
N LYS A 98 -5.98 1.57 2.46
CA LYS A 98 -6.09 3.04 2.44
C LYS A 98 -5.25 3.49 3.63
N ALA A 99 -3.94 3.60 3.46
CA ALA A 99 -3.00 3.81 4.56
C ALA A 99 -3.56 4.84 5.53
N ALA A 100 -3.81 4.41 6.78
CA ALA A 100 -4.47 5.27 7.74
C ALA A 100 -3.46 6.34 8.13
N ILE A 101 -3.68 7.56 7.64
CA ILE A 101 -2.84 8.70 8.01
C ILE A 101 -3.24 9.10 9.42
N LEU A 102 -2.33 8.91 10.37
CA LEU A 102 -2.55 9.25 11.77
C LEU A 102 -1.90 10.60 12.11
N ALA A 103 -2.43 11.26 13.15
CA ALA A 103 -1.76 12.43 13.72
C ALA A 103 -0.40 12.02 14.32
N GLY A 104 0.61 12.86 14.11
CA GLY A 104 1.98 12.60 14.56
C GLY A 104 2.90 12.02 13.49
N GLU A 105 2.38 11.61 12.34
CA GLU A 105 3.17 10.94 11.31
C GLU A 105 3.87 11.91 10.34
N PHE A 106 5.00 11.45 9.80
CA PHE A 106 5.82 12.19 8.85
C PHE A 106 5.81 11.53 7.46
N PHE A 107 5.70 12.38 6.45
CA PHE A 107 5.69 11.99 5.04
C PHE A 107 6.63 12.88 4.23
N ILE A 108 7.03 12.41 3.06
CA ILE A 108 7.72 13.20 2.04
C ILE A 108 6.75 13.34 0.88
N VAL A 109 6.37 14.58 0.58
CA VAL A 109 5.49 14.93 -0.54
C VAL A 109 6.15 16.05 -1.34
N SER A 110 6.30 15.85 -2.64
CA SER A 110 6.96 16.76 -3.57
C SER A 110 8.36 17.20 -3.09
N GLY A 111 9.10 16.27 -2.47
CA GLY A 111 10.43 16.51 -1.91
C GLY A 111 10.46 17.33 -0.61
N GLN A 112 9.32 17.63 0.00
CA GLN A 112 9.23 18.31 1.29
C GLN A 112 8.75 17.37 2.38
N ILE A 113 9.32 17.49 3.59
CA ILE A 113 8.80 16.77 4.76
C ILE A 113 7.50 17.44 5.20
N ALA A 114 6.44 16.63 5.32
CA ALA A 114 5.12 16.99 5.78
C ALA A 114 4.82 16.24 7.08
N TYR A 115 4.27 16.94 8.07
CA TYR A 115 3.88 16.43 9.39
C TYR A 115 2.37 16.59 9.58
N VAL A 116 1.69 15.53 9.99
CA VAL A 116 0.25 15.56 10.25
C VAL A 116 0.04 15.98 11.70
N ALA A 117 -0.27 17.26 11.93
CA ALA A 117 -0.42 17.82 13.26
C ALA A 117 -1.75 17.43 13.92
N GLU A 118 -2.82 17.36 13.14
CA GLU A 118 -4.16 17.05 13.64
C GLU A 118 -4.98 16.32 12.58
N VAL A 119 -5.78 15.35 13.04
CA VAL A 119 -6.80 14.65 12.25
C VAL A 119 -8.16 15.01 12.85
N GLY A 120 -8.98 15.73 12.08
CA GLY A 120 -10.33 16.12 12.49
C GLY A 120 -11.34 14.97 12.44
N ASP A 121 -12.60 15.31 12.72
CA ASP A 121 -13.66 14.31 12.81
C ASP A 121 -13.89 13.54 11.49
N PRO A 122 -14.17 12.23 11.54
CA PRO A 122 -14.48 11.44 10.36
C PRO A 122 -15.74 11.96 9.65
N MET A 123 -15.58 12.36 8.40
CA MET A 123 -16.65 12.75 7.49
C MET A 123 -16.90 11.66 6.44
N LYS A 124 -18.15 11.48 6.04
CA LYS A 124 -18.50 10.58 4.93
C LYS A 124 -18.37 11.33 3.61
N ALA A 125 -17.45 10.88 2.76
CA ALA A 125 -17.33 11.37 1.40
C ALA A 125 -18.52 10.90 0.53
N PRO A 126 -18.78 11.55 -0.62
CA PRO A 126 -19.90 11.21 -1.51
C PRO A 126 -19.91 9.76 -2.03
N ASN A 127 -18.75 9.09 -1.98
CA ASN A 127 -18.58 7.67 -2.33
C ASN A 127 -18.87 6.71 -1.16
N GLY A 128 -19.34 7.21 -0.01
CA GLY A 128 -19.66 6.43 1.19
C GLY A 128 -18.44 6.10 2.08
N GLU A 129 -17.26 6.58 1.73
CA GLU A 129 -16.02 6.29 2.45
C GLU A 129 -15.73 7.30 3.54
N ALA A 130 -14.98 6.89 4.57
CA ALA A 130 -14.47 7.81 5.58
C ALA A 130 -13.35 8.69 5.00
N ASP A 131 -13.45 9.98 5.25
CA ASP A 131 -12.47 11.03 5.00
C ASP A 131 -12.37 11.89 6.27
N ALA A 132 -11.34 12.70 6.40
CA ALA A 132 -11.16 13.59 7.55
C ALA A 132 -10.36 14.82 7.11
N ARG A 133 -10.58 15.96 7.77
CA ARG A 133 -9.70 17.12 7.59
C ARG A 133 -8.41 16.93 8.34
N LEU A 134 -7.30 17.26 7.70
CA LEU A 134 -5.95 17.17 8.25
C LEU A 134 -5.34 18.56 8.32
N ARG A 135 -4.73 18.88 9.45
CA ARG A 135 -3.79 19.99 9.54
C ARG A 135 -2.40 19.46 9.26
N VAL A 136 -1.86 19.77 8.09
CA VAL A 136 -0.55 19.30 7.65
C VAL A 136 0.44 20.45 7.64
N ILE A 137 1.57 20.28 8.31
CA ILE A 137 2.63 21.28 8.43
C ILE A 137 3.81 20.83 7.59
N TYR A 138 4.38 21.73 6.81
CA TYR A 138 5.53 21.46 5.96
C TYR A 138 6.81 22.02 6.57
N SER A 139 7.92 21.34 6.30
CA SER A 139 9.28 21.73 6.73
C SER A 139 9.70 23.15 6.30
N ASN A 140 9.08 23.72 5.26
CA ASN A 140 9.33 25.10 4.80
C ASN A 140 8.57 26.17 5.61
N GLY A 141 7.83 25.80 6.66
CA GLY A 141 7.08 26.73 7.50
C GLY A 141 5.69 27.08 6.99
N THR A 142 5.15 26.33 6.02
CA THR A 142 3.76 26.44 5.60
C THR A 142 2.90 25.35 6.24
N GLU A 143 1.59 25.58 6.28
CA GLU A 143 0.60 24.58 6.64
C GLU A 143 -0.50 24.53 5.58
N SER A 144 -1.13 23.38 5.44
CA SER A 144 -2.31 23.20 4.60
C SER A 144 -3.37 22.44 5.36
N ASP A 145 -4.61 22.88 5.17
CA ASP A 145 -5.81 22.23 5.68
C ASP A 145 -6.41 21.43 4.52
N LEU A 146 -6.12 20.14 4.53
CA LEU A 146 -6.36 19.24 3.40
C LEU A 146 -7.16 18.02 3.83
N LEU A 147 -7.90 17.43 2.90
CA LEU A 147 -8.57 16.17 3.16
C LEU A 147 -7.56 15.03 3.18
N LEU A 148 -7.77 14.05 4.05
CA LEU A 148 -6.95 12.84 4.15
C LEU A 148 -6.81 12.16 2.79
N ARG A 149 -7.91 12.11 2.01
CA ARG A 149 -7.89 11.58 0.64
C ARG A 149 -7.03 12.39 -0.33
N SER A 150 -7.00 13.72 -0.17
CA SER A 150 -6.15 14.58 -0.99
C SER A 150 -4.68 14.33 -0.70
N LEU A 151 -4.29 14.14 0.57
CA LEU A 151 -2.90 13.77 0.93
C LEU A 151 -2.51 12.41 0.35
N GLN A 152 -3.36 11.40 0.52
CA GLN A 152 -3.12 10.05 -0.01
C GLN A 152 -2.90 10.10 -1.53
N ARG A 153 -3.76 10.83 -2.25
CA ARG A 153 -3.63 10.99 -3.71
C ARG A 153 -2.35 11.72 -4.10
N ALA A 154 -1.96 12.74 -3.34
CA ALA A 154 -0.70 13.46 -3.56
C ALA A 154 0.50 12.52 -3.42
N LEU A 155 0.53 11.73 -2.34
CA LEU A 155 1.58 10.74 -2.08
C LEU A 155 1.64 9.65 -3.16
N TYR A 156 0.49 9.18 -3.67
CA TYR A 156 0.46 8.19 -4.74
C TYR A 156 0.88 8.74 -6.12
N LYS A 157 0.67 10.04 -6.36
CA LYS A 157 1.01 10.67 -7.65
C LYS A 157 2.48 11.07 -7.72
N ASP A 158 3.09 11.33 -6.57
CA ASP A 158 4.49 11.71 -6.47
C ASP A 158 5.40 10.47 -6.49
N GLU A 159 6.29 10.36 -7.47
CA GLU A 159 7.33 9.32 -7.51
C GLU A 159 8.28 9.40 -6.29
N GLY A 160 8.40 10.59 -5.69
CA GLY A 160 9.11 10.84 -4.44
C GLY A 160 8.29 10.62 -3.18
N GLY A 161 7.01 10.22 -3.30
CA GLY A 161 6.09 10.02 -2.19
C GLY A 161 6.58 8.94 -1.23
N ARG A 162 6.92 9.32 0.00
CA ARG A 162 7.44 8.37 1.01
C ARG A 162 6.80 8.61 2.37
N ARG A 163 6.65 7.54 3.15
CA ARG A 163 6.38 7.61 4.59
C ARG A 163 7.71 7.55 5.34
N ILE A 164 7.86 8.36 6.38
CA ILE A 164 9.00 8.29 7.29
C ILE A 164 8.60 7.38 8.46
N SER A 165 9.41 6.36 8.74
CA SER A 165 9.13 5.44 9.84
C SER A 165 9.19 6.17 11.18
N GLU A 166 8.39 5.71 12.15
CA GLU A 166 8.61 6.08 13.54
C GLU A 166 9.99 5.58 14.01
N PRO A 167 10.67 6.34 14.89
CA PRO A 167 11.92 5.88 15.45
C PRO A 167 11.59 4.64 16.26
N THR A 168 12.32 3.54 16.02
CA THR A 168 12.15 2.34 16.84
C THR A 168 12.50 2.75 18.25
N ALA A 169 11.49 2.85 19.12
CA ALA A 169 11.70 3.36 20.46
C ALA A 169 12.74 2.44 21.12
N GLY A 170 13.88 3.04 21.50
CA GLY A 170 14.87 2.33 22.30
C GLY A 170 14.23 1.75 23.57
N PRO A 171 14.96 0.90 24.30
CA PRO A 171 14.45 -0.01 25.34
C PRO A 171 13.71 0.66 26.52
N LEU A 172 13.56 1.98 26.55
CA LEU A 172 12.80 2.72 27.55
C LEU A 172 11.27 2.66 27.37
N PHE A 173 10.77 2.33 26.18
CA PHE A 173 9.32 2.25 25.89
C PHE A 173 8.79 0.83 25.63
N GLU A 174 9.63 -0.20 25.74
CA GLU A 174 9.20 -1.61 25.61
C GLU A 174 8.39 -2.11 26.83
N ALA A 175 8.31 -1.33 27.91
CA ALA A 175 7.68 -1.76 29.16
C ALA A 175 6.28 -1.14 29.38
N VAL A 176 5.41 -1.24 28.38
CA VAL A 176 4.01 -1.55 28.71
C VAL A 176 3.78 -2.95 28.20
N ALA A 177 4.11 -3.92 29.05
CA ALA A 177 3.67 -5.30 28.88
C ALA A 177 2.14 -5.31 29.01
N THR A 178 1.48 -4.93 27.92
CA THR A 178 0.11 -5.31 27.66
C THR A 178 0.11 -6.82 27.60
N ASP A 179 -0.76 -7.45 28.38
CA ASP A 179 -0.97 -8.91 28.39
C ASP A 179 -0.89 -9.47 26.94
N PRO A 180 -0.02 -10.45 26.63
CA PRO A 180 0.23 -10.93 25.26
C PRO A 180 -0.99 -11.53 24.55
N LYS A 181 -2.13 -11.60 25.25
CA LYS A 181 -3.44 -12.04 24.77
C LYS A 181 -4.52 -10.94 24.75
N MET A 182 -4.19 -9.69 25.01
CA MET A 182 -5.10 -8.57 24.72
C MET A 182 -5.41 -8.53 23.23
N ASP A 183 -6.64 -8.13 22.88
CA ASP A 183 -7.03 -7.87 21.50
C ASP A 183 -6.17 -6.70 20.97
N GLU A 184 -5.08 -7.06 20.31
CA GLU A 184 -4.24 -6.11 19.58
C GLU A 184 -5.12 -5.38 18.56
N PRO A 185 -4.93 -4.05 18.38
CA PRO A 185 -5.78 -3.27 17.49
C PRO A 185 -5.72 -3.86 16.08
N GLU A 186 -6.86 -3.85 15.38
CA GLU A 186 -6.95 -4.39 14.02
C GLU A 186 -5.94 -3.76 13.06
N HIS A 187 -5.57 -2.50 13.33
CA HIS A 187 -4.60 -1.74 12.59
C HIS A 187 -3.37 -1.46 13.46
N LEU A 188 -2.20 -1.84 12.96
CA LEU A 188 -0.91 -1.66 13.61
C LEU A 188 -0.03 -0.73 12.76
N PRO A 189 0.49 0.38 13.31
CA PRO A 189 1.48 1.21 12.62
C PRO A 189 2.74 0.40 12.24
N THR A 190 3.13 -0.56 13.09
CA THR A 190 4.20 -1.53 12.85
C THR A 190 3.77 -2.89 13.41
N GLY A 191 3.99 -3.95 12.64
CA GLY A 191 3.72 -5.33 13.05
C GLY A 191 4.87 -6.26 12.64
N LEU A 192 4.94 -7.41 13.30
CA LEU A 192 5.84 -8.51 12.98
C LEU A 192 5.02 -9.68 12.43
N LEU A 193 5.32 -10.08 11.20
CA LEU A 193 4.89 -11.37 10.67
C LEU A 193 5.93 -12.41 11.08
N TYR A 194 5.50 -13.44 11.78
CA TYR A 194 6.37 -14.51 12.25
C TYR A 194 5.98 -15.84 11.61
N VAL A 195 7.00 -16.64 11.33
CA VAL A 195 6.87 -17.99 10.77
C VAL A 195 7.43 -18.97 11.78
N LEU A 196 6.63 -19.95 12.18
CA LEU A 196 7.01 -20.93 13.19
C LEU A 196 7.05 -22.34 12.62
N ARG A 197 7.93 -23.15 13.18
CA ARG A 197 7.97 -24.61 13.00
C ARG A 197 7.57 -25.28 14.30
N SER A 198 6.67 -26.27 14.23
CA SER A 198 6.28 -27.05 15.40
C SER A 198 7.43 -27.96 15.82
N ARG A 199 7.69 -28.13 17.12
CA ARG A 199 8.60 -29.13 17.72
C ARG A 199 7.90 -30.44 18.10
N SER A 200 6.67 -30.67 17.64
CA SER A 200 5.92 -31.91 17.88
C SER A 200 6.68 -33.17 17.40
N THR A 201 6.54 -34.26 18.14
CA THR A 201 7.08 -35.59 17.81
C THR A 201 6.11 -36.44 16.99
N HIS A 202 4.92 -35.92 16.69
CA HIS A 202 3.93 -36.64 15.89
C HIS A 202 4.51 -36.99 14.50
N PRO A 203 4.45 -38.26 14.02
CA PRO A 203 5.16 -38.70 12.82
C PRO A 203 4.92 -37.84 11.58
N ASN A 204 3.66 -37.46 11.31
CA ASN A 204 3.31 -36.61 10.16
C ASN A 204 3.88 -35.19 10.23
N ILE A 205 4.07 -34.64 11.44
CA ILE A 205 4.63 -33.30 11.64
C ILE A 205 6.15 -33.37 11.60
N ALA A 206 6.73 -34.35 12.29
CA ALA A 206 8.18 -34.53 12.34
C ALA A 206 8.79 -34.82 10.96
N ALA A 207 8.12 -35.64 10.13
CA ALA A 207 8.58 -35.97 8.78
C ALA A 207 8.51 -34.80 7.79
N ASN A 208 7.65 -33.80 8.04
CA ASN A 208 7.39 -32.68 7.13
C ASN A 208 7.67 -31.32 7.79
N ARG A 209 8.51 -31.29 8.84
CA ARG A 209 8.76 -30.09 9.67
C ARG A 209 9.25 -28.90 8.85
N ASP A 210 10.00 -29.13 7.79
CA ASP A 210 10.55 -28.08 6.93
C ASP A 210 9.53 -27.51 5.93
N LEU A 211 8.36 -28.11 5.82
CA LEU A 211 7.26 -27.65 4.96
C LEU A 211 6.06 -27.17 5.78
N ILE A 212 5.88 -27.65 7.01
CA ILE A 212 4.76 -27.26 7.87
C ILE A 212 5.14 -26.02 8.67
N HIS A 213 4.55 -24.90 8.28
CA HIS A 213 4.79 -23.60 8.90
C HIS A 213 3.49 -23.01 9.45
N LYS A 214 3.57 -22.44 10.66
CA LYS A 214 2.55 -21.54 11.17
C LYS A 214 2.91 -20.11 10.82
N ILE A 215 1.98 -19.38 10.25
CA ILE A 215 2.14 -17.96 9.94
C ILE A 215 1.24 -17.17 10.89
N GLY A 216 1.73 -16.06 11.43
CA GLY A 216 0.95 -15.19 12.30
C GLY A 216 1.51 -13.77 12.34
N ILE A 217 0.70 -12.85 12.85
CA ILE A 217 1.04 -11.43 12.95
C ILE A 217 0.87 -10.97 14.40
N THR A 218 1.77 -10.13 14.90
CA THR A 218 1.67 -9.47 16.21
C THR A 218 2.24 -8.05 16.13
N GLY A 219 1.76 -7.13 16.94
CA GLY A 219 2.37 -5.82 17.20
C GLY A 219 3.39 -5.82 18.33
N GLY A 220 3.44 -6.89 19.14
CA GLY A 220 4.43 -7.09 20.21
C GLY A 220 5.62 -7.96 19.79
N THR A 221 6.33 -8.54 20.76
CA THR A 221 7.43 -9.46 20.50
C THR A 221 6.92 -10.87 20.17
N VAL A 222 7.66 -11.58 19.31
CA VAL A 222 7.30 -12.95 18.90
C VAL A 222 7.37 -13.90 20.10
N GLU A 223 8.36 -13.72 20.97
CA GLU A 223 8.59 -14.51 22.18
C GLU A 223 7.40 -14.44 23.14
N ALA A 224 6.86 -13.23 23.35
CA ALA A 224 5.68 -13.03 24.18
C ALA A 224 4.44 -13.71 23.55
N ARG A 225 4.32 -13.68 22.21
CA ARG A 225 3.18 -14.28 21.49
C ARG A 225 3.18 -15.81 21.52
N ILE A 226 4.36 -16.44 21.50
CA ILE A 226 4.52 -17.90 21.54
C ILE A 226 4.70 -18.45 22.96
N ALA A 227 4.65 -17.60 23.99
CA ALA A 227 4.77 -18.02 25.37
C ALA A 227 3.68 -19.06 25.72
N GLY A 228 4.11 -20.26 26.15
CA GLY A 228 3.21 -21.35 26.49
C GLY A 228 2.66 -22.14 25.30
N ALA A 229 3.28 -22.06 24.12
CA ALA A 229 2.89 -22.80 22.91
C ALA A 229 2.64 -24.31 23.15
N ALA A 230 3.47 -24.97 23.97
CA ALA A 230 3.29 -26.39 24.31
C ALA A 230 1.93 -26.74 24.93
N ASN A 231 1.26 -25.78 25.57
CA ASN A 231 -0.03 -25.99 26.25
C ASN A 231 -1.22 -25.42 25.47
N ASP A 232 -0.99 -24.88 24.28
CA ASP A 232 -1.99 -24.19 23.48
C ASP A 232 -2.30 -25.00 22.20
N PRO A 233 -3.56 -25.44 22.01
CA PRO A 233 -3.97 -26.21 20.84
C PRO A 233 -3.66 -25.53 19.50
N THR A 234 -3.60 -24.21 19.44
CA THR A 234 -3.29 -23.46 18.20
C THR A 234 -1.86 -23.68 17.72
N TYR A 235 -0.96 -24.12 18.62
CA TYR A 235 0.43 -24.49 18.34
C TYR A 235 0.65 -26.01 18.31
N LEU A 236 -0.41 -26.79 18.08
CA LEU A 236 -0.36 -28.25 17.98
C LEU A 236 0.09 -28.94 19.27
N LEU A 237 -0.13 -28.29 20.43
CA LEU A 237 0.26 -28.78 21.77
C LEU A 237 1.75 -29.17 21.84
N ALA A 238 2.60 -28.38 21.18
CA ALA A 238 4.03 -28.59 21.16
C ALA A 238 4.75 -27.25 21.22
N ASP A 239 6.01 -27.29 21.66
CA ASP A 239 6.89 -26.14 21.53
C ASP A 239 7.04 -25.74 20.06
N VAL A 240 7.45 -24.50 19.83
CA VAL A 240 7.64 -23.95 18.48
C VAL A 240 8.99 -23.26 18.39
N GLU A 241 9.51 -23.21 17.17
CA GLU A 241 10.74 -22.52 16.82
C GLU A 241 10.43 -21.43 15.80
N VAL A 242 11.04 -20.26 15.97
CA VAL A 242 10.92 -19.15 15.02
C VAL A 242 11.81 -19.45 13.82
N ALA A 243 11.20 -19.71 12.67
CA ALA A 243 11.90 -19.96 11.42
C ALA A 243 12.26 -18.66 10.67
N ALA A 244 11.37 -17.67 10.72
CA ALA A 244 11.59 -16.35 10.15
C ALA A 244 10.74 -15.29 10.84
N THR A 245 11.16 -14.02 10.72
CA THR A 245 10.41 -12.86 11.20
C THR A 245 10.60 -11.71 10.22
N TYR A 246 9.50 -11.06 9.86
CA TYR A 246 9.47 -9.96 8.90
C TYR A 246 8.79 -8.76 9.54
N LYS A 247 9.45 -7.60 9.43
CA LYS A 247 8.89 -6.33 9.91
C LYS A 247 7.99 -5.75 8.83
N LEU A 248 6.73 -5.51 9.20
CA LEU A 248 5.71 -4.94 8.35
C LEU A 248 5.25 -3.60 8.95
N PHE A 249 4.83 -2.69 8.09
CA PHE A 249 4.32 -1.38 8.46
C PHE A 249 2.89 -1.22 7.97
N ASP A 250 2.09 -0.41 8.67
CA ASP A 250 0.69 -0.13 8.29
C ASP A 250 -0.21 -1.38 8.19
N VAL A 251 -0.01 -2.33 9.10
CA VAL A 251 -0.63 -3.65 8.99
C VAL A 251 -2.09 -3.59 9.42
N ASN A 252 -3.00 -3.86 8.48
CA ASN A 252 -4.36 -4.28 8.84
C ASN A 252 -4.38 -5.80 9.04
N ARG A 253 -4.30 -6.24 10.30
CA ARG A 253 -4.16 -7.66 10.67
C ARG A 253 -5.25 -8.54 10.06
N PRO A 254 -6.56 -8.26 10.24
CA PRO A 254 -7.59 -9.16 9.71
C PRO A 254 -7.60 -9.24 8.18
N LYS A 255 -7.17 -8.19 7.47
CA LYS A 255 -7.04 -8.23 6.01
C LYS A 255 -5.83 -9.04 5.58
N LEU A 256 -4.69 -8.84 6.24
CA LEU A 256 -3.45 -9.54 5.91
C LEU A 256 -3.57 -11.05 6.19
N GLU A 257 -4.16 -11.43 7.32
CA GLU A 257 -4.47 -12.84 7.62
C GLU A 257 -5.35 -13.46 6.54
N ARG A 258 -6.45 -12.79 6.16
CA ARG A 258 -7.34 -13.27 5.09
C ARG A 258 -6.62 -13.42 3.75
N LEU A 259 -5.71 -12.51 3.41
CA LEU A 259 -4.91 -12.59 2.20
C LEU A 259 -4.00 -13.82 2.20
N ILE A 260 -3.22 -14.00 3.26
CA ILE A 260 -2.32 -15.15 3.41
C ILE A 260 -3.12 -16.45 3.34
N HIS A 261 -4.27 -16.51 4.03
CA HIS A 261 -5.18 -17.65 3.99
C HIS A 261 -5.73 -17.91 2.59
N SER A 262 -6.05 -16.86 1.84
CA SER A 262 -6.54 -16.98 0.46
C SER A 262 -5.46 -17.57 -0.46
N VAL A 263 -4.26 -16.98 -0.42
CA VAL A 263 -3.11 -17.40 -1.25
C VAL A 263 -2.72 -18.85 -0.97
N LEU A 264 -2.68 -19.24 0.31
CA LEU A 264 -2.24 -20.56 0.77
C LEU A 264 -3.40 -21.55 1.03
N SER A 265 -4.62 -21.21 0.63
CA SER A 265 -5.82 -22.02 0.86
C SER A 265 -5.69 -23.47 0.38
N ALA A 266 -4.95 -23.69 -0.71
CA ALA A 266 -4.72 -25.00 -1.32
C ALA A 266 -3.88 -25.95 -0.45
N VAL A 267 -3.07 -25.41 0.46
CA VAL A 267 -2.06 -26.15 1.23
C VAL A 267 -2.21 -25.98 2.73
N ARG A 268 -3.43 -25.67 3.19
CA ARG A 268 -3.70 -25.62 4.63
C ARG A 268 -3.47 -27.00 5.26
N PHE A 269 -2.70 -27.03 6.34
CA PHE A 269 -2.47 -28.23 7.12
C PHE A 269 -3.68 -28.52 8.01
N ASP A 270 -4.54 -29.45 7.58
CA ASP A 270 -5.78 -29.81 8.28
C ASP A 270 -5.60 -31.12 9.07
N THR A 271 -5.02 -31.03 10.26
CA THR A 271 -4.94 -32.15 11.21
C THR A 271 -5.71 -31.81 12.48
N ALA A 272 -6.60 -32.71 12.89
CA ALA A 272 -7.29 -32.61 14.17
C ALA A 272 -6.38 -33.18 15.27
N ILE A 273 -6.14 -32.40 16.32
CA ILE A 273 -5.38 -32.84 17.50
C ILE A 273 -6.33 -32.81 18.70
N PRO A 274 -6.41 -33.88 19.51
CA PRO A 274 -7.19 -33.85 20.73
C PRO A 274 -6.56 -32.89 21.74
N ASP A 275 -7.34 -31.94 22.25
CA ASP A 275 -6.96 -31.11 23.40
C ASP A 275 -6.88 -31.97 24.68
N ARG A 276 -6.40 -31.40 25.79
CA ARG A 276 -6.29 -32.04 27.11
C ARG A 276 -7.58 -32.69 27.63
N PHE A 277 -8.73 -32.31 27.06
CA PHE A 277 -10.06 -32.85 27.38
C PHE A 277 -10.60 -33.85 26.34
N GLY A 278 -9.81 -34.22 25.33
CA GLY A 278 -10.20 -35.13 24.25
C GLY A 278 -11.00 -34.46 23.12
N THR A 279 -11.28 -33.16 23.21
CA THR A 279 -11.97 -32.41 22.15
C THR A 279 -11.02 -32.18 20.97
N PRO A 280 -11.41 -32.54 19.73
CA PRO A 280 -10.57 -32.30 18.56
C PRO A 280 -10.52 -30.80 18.22
N VAL A 281 -9.32 -30.22 18.22
CA VAL A 281 -9.05 -28.85 17.78
C VAL A 281 -8.34 -28.88 16.43
N ARG A 282 -8.73 -27.95 15.54
CA ARG A 282 -8.16 -27.79 14.19
C ARG A 282 -7.62 -26.37 14.01
N PRO A 283 -6.31 -26.17 14.20
CA PRO A 283 -5.68 -24.88 13.93
C PRO A 283 -5.77 -24.53 12.44
N ARG A 284 -6.12 -23.27 12.13
CA ARG A 284 -6.29 -22.80 10.74
C ARG A 284 -5.06 -22.11 10.15
N GLU A 285 -4.11 -21.77 11.01
CA GLU A 285 -2.94 -20.95 10.71
C GLU A 285 -1.70 -21.76 10.28
N TRP A 286 -1.86 -23.04 9.97
CA TRP A 286 -0.76 -23.92 9.56
C TRP A 286 -0.88 -24.27 8.08
N PHE A 287 0.24 -24.18 7.37
CA PHE A 287 0.32 -24.37 5.92
C PHE A 287 1.50 -25.27 5.55
N MET A 288 1.33 -26.08 4.53
CA MET A 288 2.38 -26.91 3.94
C MET A 288 3.01 -26.17 2.76
N VAL A 289 3.96 -25.29 3.07
CA VAL A 289 4.60 -24.39 2.12
C VAL A 289 6.09 -24.20 2.47
N PRO A 290 7.01 -24.25 1.48
CA PRO A 290 8.43 -23.98 1.72
C PRO A 290 8.68 -22.54 2.20
N LEU A 291 9.71 -22.35 3.04
CA LEU A 291 10.08 -21.02 3.53
C LEU A 291 10.36 -19.98 2.42
N PRO A 292 11.06 -20.33 1.31
CA PRO A 292 11.30 -19.38 0.21
C PRO A 292 10.01 -18.82 -0.44
N ILE A 293 8.93 -19.60 -0.42
CA ILE A 293 7.62 -19.13 -0.93
C ILE A 293 6.98 -18.17 0.07
N ILE A 294 7.19 -18.36 1.37
CA ILE A 294 6.75 -17.42 2.39
C ILE A 294 7.53 -16.10 2.25
N ASP A 295 8.85 -16.16 2.01
CA ASP A 295 9.67 -14.99 1.71
C ASP A 295 9.09 -14.21 0.51
N GLU A 296 8.82 -14.90 -0.60
CA GLU A 296 8.23 -14.30 -1.80
C GLU A 296 6.84 -13.70 -1.52
N ILE A 297 5.98 -14.39 -0.75
CA ILE A 297 4.67 -13.86 -0.35
C ILE A 297 4.82 -12.55 0.43
N VAL A 298 5.78 -12.49 1.37
CA VAL A 298 6.02 -11.28 2.18
C VAL A 298 6.56 -10.13 1.32
N GLU A 299 7.49 -10.41 0.40
CA GLU A 299 7.99 -9.41 -0.55
C GLU A 299 6.85 -8.84 -1.40
N ARG A 300 5.99 -9.72 -1.93
CA ARG A 300 4.84 -9.33 -2.75
C ARG A 300 3.72 -8.65 -1.97
N ILE A 301 3.63 -8.89 -0.66
CA ILE A 301 2.79 -8.10 0.24
C ILE A 301 3.37 -6.68 0.35
N GLY A 302 4.69 -6.55 0.43
CA GLY A 302 5.37 -5.25 0.51
C GLY A 302 5.24 -4.40 -0.75
N ASP A 303 5.21 -5.01 -1.94
CA ASP A 303 5.04 -4.30 -3.22
C ASP A 303 3.59 -4.29 -3.75
N GLY A 304 2.66 -5.00 -3.09
CA GLY A 304 1.25 -5.09 -3.45
C GLY A 304 0.93 -6.03 -4.61
N SER A 305 1.90 -6.74 -5.19
CA SER A 305 1.69 -7.65 -6.33
C SER A 305 1.07 -9.00 -5.97
N ILE A 306 0.93 -9.31 -4.67
CA ILE A 306 0.36 -10.56 -4.16
C ILE A 306 -1.14 -10.74 -4.47
N VAL A 307 -1.82 -9.68 -4.89
CA VAL A 307 -3.28 -9.70 -5.13
C VAL A 307 -3.62 -10.48 -6.38
N GLY A 308 -4.58 -11.40 -6.25
CA GLY A 308 -4.92 -12.32 -7.33
C GLY A 308 -3.85 -13.37 -7.57
N MET A 309 -2.96 -13.61 -6.61
CA MET A 309 -2.05 -14.75 -6.63
C MET A 309 -2.58 -15.90 -5.79
N ARG A 310 -2.18 -17.11 -6.17
CA ARG A 310 -2.44 -18.36 -5.45
C ARG A 310 -1.19 -19.22 -5.51
N TYR A 311 -0.94 -19.94 -4.43
CA TYR A 311 0.12 -20.95 -4.41
C TYR A 311 -0.34 -22.21 -5.16
N ASP A 312 0.47 -22.66 -6.11
CA ASP A 312 0.31 -23.96 -6.77
C ASP A 312 1.28 -24.98 -6.15
N PRO A 313 0.77 -25.99 -5.42
CA PRO A 313 1.62 -27.02 -4.82
C PRO A 313 2.30 -27.93 -5.85
N THR A 314 1.84 -27.96 -7.10
CA THR A 314 2.39 -28.82 -8.16
C THR A 314 3.70 -28.27 -8.70
N THR A 315 3.73 -26.96 -8.95
CA THR A 315 4.91 -26.23 -9.44
C THR A 315 5.74 -25.63 -8.30
N ALA A 316 5.22 -25.67 -7.07
CA ALA A 316 5.80 -25.01 -5.89
C ALA A 316 6.09 -23.53 -6.15
N SER A 317 5.13 -22.82 -6.75
CA SER A 317 5.27 -21.42 -7.15
C SER A 317 3.99 -20.61 -6.94
N LEU A 318 4.12 -19.28 -6.91
CA LEU A 318 2.98 -18.37 -6.94
C LEU A 318 2.53 -18.15 -8.39
N THR A 319 1.26 -18.41 -8.65
CA THR A 319 0.62 -18.22 -9.95
C THR A 319 -0.54 -17.26 -9.83
N HIS A 320 -0.84 -16.51 -10.89
CA HIS A 320 -2.08 -15.73 -10.93
C HIS A 320 -3.30 -16.65 -10.95
N SER A 321 -4.30 -16.30 -10.14
CA SER A 321 -5.61 -16.96 -10.05
C SER A 321 -6.48 -16.70 -11.26
#